data_AF-A0A9X4MUF2-F1
#
_entry.id   AF-A0A9X4MUF2-F1
#
_cell.length_a   1.000
_cell.length_b   1.000
_cell.length_c   1.000
_cell.angle_alpha   90.00
_cell.angle_beta   90.00
_cell.angle_gamma   90.00
#
_symmetry.space_group_name_H-M   'P 1'
#
loop_
_entity.id
_entity.type
_entity.pdbx_description
1 polymer ?
#
loop_
_entity_poly.entity_id
_entity_poly.type
_entity_poly.pdbx_seq_one_letter_code
_entity_poly.pdbx_strand_id
1 'polypeptide(L)'
;MLDNLQELDIDKRVFSASTIPGFSDWYKEDENSQIWWVKELGMKGRHLFSFDKKKVYNLFADYPHNLTAEEIEIFDRENPYWAEFFSDRK
;
A
#
# COMPACT_ATOMS: atom_id res chain seq x y z
N MET A 1 14.30 -9.94 22.89
CA MET A 1 14.39 -8.76 21.99
C MET A 1 14.10 -9.22 20.57
N LEU A 2 12.85 -9.61 20.31
CA LEU A 2 12.33 -9.96 18.98
C LEU A 2 10.78 -9.92 19.04
N ASP A 3 10.23 -8.91 19.73
CA ASP A 3 8.78 -8.70 19.84
C ASP A 3 8.45 -7.40 19.11
N ASN A 4 8.30 -7.47 17.79
CA ASN A 4 7.56 -6.49 16.97
C ASN A 4 7.60 -6.85 15.47
N LEU A 5 7.43 -8.13 15.13
CA LEU A 5 6.80 -8.44 13.85
C LEU A 5 5.31 -8.45 14.16
N GLN A 6 4.56 -7.45 13.68
CA GLN A 6 3.10 -7.54 13.65
C GLN A 6 2.76 -8.92 13.05
N GLU A 7 2.11 -9.79 13.82
CA GLU A 7 1.59 -11.03 13.27
C GLU A 7 0.67 -10.62 12.11
N LEU A 8 1.12 -10.89 10.88
CA LEU A 8 0.30 -10.72 9.69
C LEU A 8 -0.80 -11.75 9.78
N ASP A 9 -1.91 -11.34 10.39
CA ASP A 9 -3.14 -12.11 10.42
C ASP A 9 -3.75 -12.04 9.02
N ILE A 10 -3.25 -12.88 8.12
CA ILE A 10 -3.67 -12.94 6.71
C ILE A 10 -5.20 -13.16 6.62
N ASP A 11 -5.80 -13.75 7.66
CA ASP A 11 -7.24 -14.02 7.76
C ASP A 11 -8.09 -12.73 7.83
N LYS A 12 -7.50 -11.56 8.14
CA LYS A 12 -8.21 -10.27 8.15
C LYS A 12 -8.24 -9.54 6.81
N ARG A 13 -7.41 -9.96 5.86
CA ARG A 13 -7.27 -9.22 4.60
C ARG A 13 -8.55 -9.26 3.80
N VAL A 14 -8.92 -8.10 3.27
CA VAL A 14 -10.07 -7.96 2.37
C VAL A 14 -9.57 -7.96 0.94
N PHE A 15 -10.14 -8.82 0.10
CA PHE A 15 -9.80 -8.94 -1.31
C PHE A 15 -10.90 -8.37 -2.21
N SER A 16 -10.51 -7.86 -3.38
CA SER A 16 -11.43 -7.39 -4.41
C SER A 16 -10.85 -7.70 -5.79
N ALA A 17 -11.64 -8.30 -6.67
CA ALA A 17 -11.19 -8.71 -7.99
C ALA A 17 -10.59 -7.53 -8.78
N SER A 18 -9.44 -7.74 -9.39
CA SER A 18 -8.83 -6.78 -10.31
C SER A 18 -9.21 -7.10 -11.75
N THR A 19 -9.47 -6.08 -12.54
CA THR A 19 -9.70 -6.20 -13.99
C THR A 19 -8.46 -5.85 -14.81
N ILE A 20 -7.33 -5.55 -14.16
CA ILE A 20 -6.09 -5.11 -14.82
C ILE A 20 -5.28 -6.35 -15.24
N PRO A 21 -5.12 -6.62 -16.56
CA PRO A 21 -4.36 -7.77 -17.02
C PRO A 21 -2.90 -7.70 -16.57
N GLY A 22 -2.36 -8.83 -16.09
CA GLY A 22 -0.99 -8.91 -15.57
C GLY A 22 -0.83 -8.44 -14.13
N PHE A 23 -1.92 -8.13 -13.42
CA PHE A 23 -1.90 -7.76 -12.01
C PHE A 23 -2.67 -8.78 -11.16
N SER A 24 -2.33 -8.85 -9.87
CA SER A 24 -3.11 -9.57 -8.88
C SER A 24 -4.47 -8.92 -8.65
N ASP A 25 -5.34 -9.61 -7.92
CA ASP A 25 -6.46 -8.96 -7.25
C ASP A 25 -5.98 -7.90 -6.26
N TRP A 26 -6.87 -6.96 -5.97
CA TRP A 26 -6.65 -5.94 -4.95
C TRP A 26 -6.78 -6.56 -3.58
N TYR A 27 -5.97 -6.11 -2.63
CA TYR A 27 -6.14 -6.46 -1.23
C TYR A 27 -5.86 -5.27 -0.33
N LYS A 28 -6.45 -5.26 0.86
CA LYS A 28 -6.13 -4.33 1.94
C LYS A 28 -6.01 -5.08 3.25
N GLU A 29 -5.29 -4.52 4.21
CA GLU A 29 -4.93 -5.25 5.44
C GLU A 29 -6.16 -5.61 6.29
N ASP A 30 -7.17 -4.73 6.35
CA ASP A 30 -8.46 -5.01 6.99
C ASP A 30 -9.62 -4.18 6.39
N GLU A 31 -10.84 -4.37 6.89
CA GLU A 31 -12.05 -3.65 6.46
C GLU A 31 -11.97 -2.13 6.68
N ASN A 32 -11.21 -1.65 7.66
CA ASN A 32 -11.08 -0.24 8.02
C ASN A 32 -10.00 0.48 7.21
N SER A 33 -9.07 -0.28 6.63
CA SER A 33 -8.00 0.24 5.77
C SER A 33 -8.58 0.91 4.52
N GLN A 34 -8.00 2.02 4.10
CA GLN A 34 -8.38 2.75 2.90
C GLN A 34 -7.47 2.41 1.72
N ILE A 35 -6.25 1.96 1.99
CA ILE A 35 -5.25 1.68 0.96
C ILE A 35 -5.42 0.26 0.42
N TRP A 36 -5.62 0.17 -0.89
CA TRP A 36 -5.60 -1.08 -1.63
C TRP A 36 -4.22 -1.30 -2.25
N TRP A 37 -3.67 -2.48 -2.05
CA TRP A 37 -2.44 -2.95 -2.65
C TRP A 37 -2.74 -3.82 -3.86
N VAL A 38 -1.82 -3.81 -4.82
CA VAL A 38 -1.85 -4.67 -6.00
C VAL A 38 -0.44 -5.07 -6.37
N LYS A 39 -0.27 -6.23 -7.00
CA LYS A 39 1.03 -6.71 -7.48
C LYS A 39 0.99 -6.90 -8.97
N GLU A 40 2.00 -6.43 -9.66
CA GLU A 40 2.22 -6.81 -11.05
C GLU A 40 2.89 -8.18 -11.12
N LEU A 41 2.27 -9.10 -11.83
CA LEU A 41 2.67 -10.49 -11.91
C LEU A 41 3.91 -10.61 -12.80
N GLY A 42 4.94 -11.30 -12.28
CA GLY A 42 6.21 -11.50 -13.00
C GLY A 42 7.22 -10.36 -12.86
N MET A 43 6.88 -9.26 -12.17
CA MET A 43 7.81 -8.19 -11.84
C MET A 43 8.16 -8.17 -10.35
N LYS A 44 9.42 -7.79 -10.04
CA LYS A 44 9.91 -7.64 -8.66
C LYS A 44 10.30 -6.19 -8.39
N GLY A 45 10.27 -5.79 -7.12
CA GLY A 45 10.74 -4.47 -6.67
C GLY A 45 9.73 -3.32 -6.82
N ARG A 46 8.48 -3.61 -7.23
CA ARG A 46 7.39 -2.63 -7.23
C ARG A 46 6.51 -2.83 -6.00
N HIS A 47 6.23 -1.74 -5.30
CA HIS A 47 5.26 -1.68 -4.20
C HIS A 47 4.13 -0.78 -4.64
N LEU A 48 3.03 -1.38 -5.12
CA LEU A 48 1.96 -0.65 -5.79
C LEU A 48 0.73 -0.57 -4.90
N PHE A 49 0.15 0.63 -4.82
CA PHE A 49 -1.02 0.90 -4.00
C PHE A 49 -1.97 1.91 -4.66
N SER A 50 -3.19 2.00 -4.15
CA SER A 50 -4.25 2.86 -4.65
C SER A 50 -5.25 3.18 -3.53
N PHE A 51 -5.82 4.39 -3.55
CA PHE A 51 -6.91 4.77 -2.63
C PHE A 51 -8.29 4.47 -3.24
N ASP A 52 -8.39 4.36 -4.57
CA ASP A 52 -9.67 4.24 -5.30
C ASP A 52 -9.76 3.05 -6.27
N LYS A 53 -8.68 2.24 -6.34
CA LYS A 53 -8.47 1.13 -7.30
C LYS A 53 -8.50 1.56 -8.77
N LYS A 54 -8.27 2.85 -9.05
CA LYS A 54 -8.17 3.41 -10.41
C LYS A 54 -6.79 4.03 -10.64
N LYS A 55 -6.35 4.92 -9.74
CA LYS A 55 -5.00 5.50 -9.80
C LYS A 55 -4.04 4.62 -9.00
N VAL A 56 -3.03 4.08 -9.67
CA VAL A 56 -2.00 3.25 -9.05
C VAL A 56 -0.74 4.06 -8.85
N TYR A 57 -0.25 4.07 -7.62
CA TYR A 57 1.02 4.65 -7.23
C TYR A 57 2.06 3.55 -7.03
N ASN A 58 3.33 3.89 -7.26
CA ASN A 58 4.48 3.13 -6.82
C ASN A 58 5.12 3.83 -5.62
N LEU A 59 5.14 3.16 -4.47
CA LEU A 59 5.69 3.67 -3.21
C LEU A 59 7.06 4.34 -3.37
N PHE A 60 7.97 3.76 -4.15
CA PHE A 60 9.33 4.29 -4.23
C PHE A 60 9.45 5.51 -5.13
N ALA A 61 8.60 5.63 -6.15
CA ALA A 61 8.67 6.67 -7.17
C ALA A 61 7.73 7.83 -6.89
N ASP A 62 6.55 7.55 -6.31
CA ASP A 62 5.47 8.51 -6.19
C ASP A 62 5.33 9.08 -4.78
N TYR A 63 5.64 8.30 -3.73
CA TYR A 63 5.50 8.78 -2.36
C TYR A 63 6.75 9.57 -1.89
N PRO A 64 6.57 10.74 -1.27
CA PRO A 64 5.30 11.45 -1.02
C PRO A 64 4.89 12.41 -2.16
N HIS A 65 5.79 12.77 -3.07
CA HIS A 65 5.67 13.97 -3.92
C HIS A 65 4.53 13.98 -4.94
N ASN A 66 4.00 12.82 -5.34
CA ASN A 66 2.92 12.69 -6.32
C ASN A 66 1.55 12.44 -5.68
N LEU A 67 1.47 12.42 -4.35
CA LEU A 67 0.25 12.30 -3.58
C LEU A 67 -0.28 13.68 -3.17
N THR A 68 -1.58 13.78 -2.99
CA THR A 68 -2.22 14.92 -2.32
C THR A 68 -1.94 14.90 -0.81
N ALA A 69 -2.13 16.03 -0.14
CA ALA A 69 -1.96 16.11 1.32
C ALA A 69 -2.86 15.12 2.09
N GLU A 70 -4.11 14.94 1.64
CA GLU A 70 -5.05 13.97 2.24
C GLU A 70 -4.57 12.52 2.05
N GLU A 71 -4.12 12.18 0.85
CA GLU A 71 -3.55 10.85 0.57
C GLU A 71 -2.28 10.58 1.37
N ILE A 72 -1.42 11.59 1.58
CA ILE A 72 -0.23 11.46 2.44
C ILE A 72 -0.65 11.18 3.89
N GLU A 73 -1.65 11.90 4.43
CA GLU A 73 -2.14 11.67 5.80
C GLU A 73 -2.70 10.25 5.97
N ILE A 74 -3.50 9.77 5.01
CA ILE A 74 -4.03 8.40 5.01
C ILE A 74 -2.86 7.40 4.94
N PHE A 75 -1.91 7.62 4.02
CA PHE A 75 -0.75 6.74 3.86
C PHE A 75 0.09 6.66 5.12
N ASP A 76 0.42 7.80 5.73
CA ASP A 76 1.23 7.88 6.94
C ASP A 76 0.59 7.17 8.12
N ARG A 77 -0.73 7.33 8.27
CA ARG A 77 -1.51 6.71 9.34
C ARG A 77 -1.56 5.18 9.20
N GLU A 78 -1.74 4.67 8.00
CA GLU A 78 -1.87 3.22 7.74
C GLU A 78 -0.50 2.53 7.56
N ASN A 79 0.55 3.27 7.20
CA ASN A 79 1.88 2.73 6.93
C ASN A 79 2.98 3.48 7.70
N PRO A 80 2.93 3.51 9.04
CA PRO A 80 3.84 4.32 9.86
C PRO A 80 5.32 3.98 9.64
N TYR A 81 5.64 2.70 9.41
CA TYR A 81 7.00 2.28 9.08
C TYR A 81 7.51 2.96 7.80
N TRP A 82 6.72 2.98 6.73
CA TRP A 82 7.14 3.60 5.46
C TRP A 82 7.23 5.12 5.57
N ALA A 83 6.32 5.73 6.34
CA ALA A 83 6.33 7.16 6.62
C ALA A 83 7.60 7.59 7.38
N GLU A 84 8.05 6.77 8.34
CA GLU A 84 9.29 6.99 9.07
C GLU A 84 10.51 6.73 8.18
N PHE A 85 10.51 5.61 7.43
CA PHE A 85 11.61 5.23 6.54
C PHE A 85 11.91 6.27 5.46
N PHE A 86 10.88 6.95 4.95
CA PHE A 86 10.99 8.01 3.94
C PHE A 86 10.81 9.42 4.53
N SER A 87 11.04 9.59 5.83
CA SER A 87 10.90 10.89 6.49
C SER A 87 11.82 11.97 5.91
N ASP A 88 12.94 11.58 5.30
CA ASP A 88 13.88 12.44 4.59
C ASP A 88 13.35 13.00 3.25
N ARG A 89 12.25 12.45 2.74
CA ARG A 89 11.59 12.91 1.50
C ARG A 89 10.52 13.98 1.73
N LYS A 90 10.24 14.35 2.97
CA LYS A 90 9.17 15.28 3.34
C LYS A 90 9.65 16.73 3.43
#